data_AF-A0AA96Z4M7-F1
#
_entry.id   AF-A0AA96Z4M7-F1
#
_cell.length_a   1.000
_cell.length_b   1.000
_cell.length_c   1.000
_cell.angle_alpha   90.00
_cell.angle_beta   90.00
_cell.angle_gamma   90.00
#
_symmetry.space_group_name_H-M   'P 1'
#
loop_
_entity.id
_entity.type
_entity.pdbx_description
1 polymer ?
#
loop_
_entity_poly.entity_id
_entity_poly.type
_entity_poly.pdbx_seq_one_letter_code
_entity_poly.pdbx_strand_id
1 'polypeptide(L)'
;MDTSIMRSSSRSKRITWGGGLSVSLGLIGLPLVFVGVWPTFDHSPWDANTMILAAGVFLCTVSYISGRIAVAAVTEERRQPVTPPTRRPYVVAGVSLAVAILCLVIALN
;
A
#
# COMPACT_ATOMS: atom_id res chain seq x y z
N MET A 1 -3.49 -36.36 -5.62
CA MET A 1 -3.92 -35.01 -5.21
C MET A 1 -3.50 -34.03 -6.29
N ASP A 2 -4.46 -33.47 -7.02
CA ASP A 2 -4.19 -32.56 -8.14
C ASP A 2 -3.72 -31.19 -7.66
N THR A 3 -2.43 -30.92 -7.82
CA THR A 3 -1.76 -29.68 -7.41
C THR A 3 -2.15 -28.48 -8.29
N SER A 4 -2.72 -28.72 -9.47
CA SER A 4 -3.19 -27.69 -10.42
C SER A 4 -4.36 -26.87 -9.87
N ILE A 5 -5.31 -27.51 -9.16
CA ILE A 5 -6.47 -26.84 -8.55
C ILE A 5 -6.02 -25.95 -7.38
N MET A 6 -5.09 -26.44 -6.55
CA MET A 6 -4.51 -25.66 -5.45
C MET A 6 -3.74 -24.43 -5.95
N ARG A 7 -2.99 -24.56 -7.05
CA ARG A 7 -2.25 -23.46 -7.67
C ARG A 7 -3.18 -22.42 -8.31
N SER A 8 -4.20 -22.87 -9.03
CA SER A 8 -5.25 -22.02 -9.61
C SER A 8 -6.00 -21.21 -8.55
N SER A 9 -6.41 -21.86 -7.46
CA SER A 9 -7.09 -21.23 -6.33
C SER A 9 -6.21 -20.15 -5.67
N SER A 10 -4.92 -20.47 -5.45
CA SER A 10 -3.94 -19.52 -4.91
C SER A 10 -3.70 -18.32 -5.83
N ARG A 11 -3.64 -18.54 -7.14
CA ARG A 11 -3.48 -17.49 -8.15
C ARG A 11 -4.71 -16.59 -8.22
N SER A 12 -5.91 -17.17 -8.31
CA SER A 12 -7.17 -16.40 -8.39
C SER A 12 -7.37 -15.54 -7.14
N LYS A 13 -7.07 -16.08 -5.95
CA LYS A 13 -7.09 -15.33 -4.69
C LYS A 13 -6.12 -14.14 -4.70
N ARG A 14 -4.88 -14.31 -5.18
CA ARG A 14 -3.89 -13.22 -5.31
C ARG A 14 -4.35 -12.13 -6.28
N ILE A 15 -5.04 -12.49 -7.35
CA ILE A 15 -5.56 -11.54 -8.33
C ILE A 15 -6.71 -10.73 -7.71
N THR A 16 -7.74 -11.40 -7.17
CA THR A 16 -8.92 -10.73 -6.63
C THR A 16 -8.60 -9.90 -5.40
N TRP A 17 -7.90 -10.48 -4.41
CA TRP A 17 -7.56 -9.76 -3.18
C TRP A 17 -6.45 -8.73 -3.40
N GLY A 18 -5.41 -9.08 -4.17
CA GLY A 18 -4.33 -8.14 -4.47
C GLY A 18 -4.85 -6.93 -5.25
N GLY A 19 -5.70 -7.17 -6.25
CA GLY A 19 -6.32 -6.12 -7.05
C GLY A 19 -7.28 -5.26 -6.23
N GLY A 20 -8.22 -5.88 -5.50
CA GLY A 20 -9.17 -5.18 -4.64
C GLY A 20 -8.47 -4.33 -3.58
N LEU A 21 -7.53 -4.92 -2.82
CA LEU A 21 -6.75 -4.18 -1.81
C LEU A 21 -5.92 -3.06 -2.43
N SER A 22 -5.37 -3.27 -3.64
CA SER A 22 -4.60 -2.23 -4.33
C SER A 22 -5.46 -1.00 -4.59
N VAL A 23 -6.62 -1.20 -5.21
CA VAL A 23 -7.51 -0.09 -5.56
C VAL A 23 -8.05 0.59 -4.30
N SER A 24 -8.59 -0.19 -3.34
CA SER A 24 -9.18 0.37 -2.13
C SER A 24 -8.17 1.18 -1.29
N LEU A 25 -6.98 0.63 -1.03
CA LEU A 25 -5.97 1.34 -0.25
C LEU A 25 -5.40 2.54 -1.00
N GLY A 26 -5.29 2.45 -2.33
CA GLY A 26 -4.83 3.57 -3.17
C GLY A 26 -5.83 4.73 -3.15
N LEU A 27 -7.13 4.44 -3.25
CA LEU A 27 -8.20 5.43 -3.20
C LEU A 27 -8.32 6.15 -1.85
N ILE A 28 -7.89 5.51 -0.76
CA ILE A 28 -7.85 6.14 0.56
C ILE A 28 -6.52 6.89 0.77
N GLY A 29 -5.40 6.25 0.42
CA GLY A 29 -4.06 6.81 0.65
C GLY A 29 -3.77 8.06 -0.16
N LEU A 30 -4.15 8.08 -1.44
CA LEU A 30 -3.80 9.17 -2.36
C LEU A 30 -4.41 10.51 -1.90
N PRO A 31 -5.71 10.62 -1.54
CA PRO A 31 -6.26 11.84 -0.96
C PRO A 31 -5.53 12.30 0.31
N LEU A 32 -5.13 11.38 1.19
CA LEU A 32 -4.42 11.74 2.42
C LEU A 32 -3.04 12.34 2.14
N VAL A 33 -2.32 11.82 1.14
CA VAL A 33 -1.06 12.43 0.67
C VAL A 33 -1.32 13.83 0.17
N PHE A 34 -2.36 14.05 -0.64
CA PHE A 34 -2.71 15.38 -1.14
C PHE A 34 -3.02 16.33 0.02
N VAL A 35 -3.87 15.94 0.97
CA VAL A 35 -4.18 16.75 2.15
C VAL A 35 -2.90 17.15 2.90
N GLY A 36 -1.94 16.22 3.04
CA GLY A 36 -0.69 16.47 3.78
C GLY A 36 0.32 17.40 3.09
N VAL A 37 0.21 17.65 1.79
CA VAL A 37 1.18 18.45 1.01
C VAL A 37 0.58 19.61 0.24
N TRP A 38 -0.75 19.71 0.19
CA TRP A 38 -1.41 20.70 -0.66
C TRP A 38 -1.25 22.12 -0.08
N PRO A 39 -0.72 23.07 -0.86
CA PRO A 39 -0.23 24.34 -0.33
C PRO A 39 -1.32 25.26 0.24
N THR A 40 -2.59 25.03 -0.09
CA THR A 40 -3.71 25.82 0.44
C THR A 40 -4.31 25.27 1.74
N PHE A 41 -3.85 24.13 2.26
CA PHE A 41 -4.29 23.66 3.58
C PHE A 41 -3.45 24.29 4.69
N ASP A 42 -4.12 24.60 5.81
CA ASP A 42 -3.41 24.89 7.05
C ASP A 42 -2.82 23.58 7.58
N HIS A 43 -1.50 23.54 7.73
CA HIS A 43 -0.75 22.37 8.18
C HIS A 43 -0.45 22.40 9.68
N SER A 44 -1.05 23.33 10.41
CA SER A 44 -0.97 23.38 11.87
C SER A 44 -2.09 22.54 12.52
N PRO A 45 -1.80 21.73 13.54
CA PRO A 45 -0.47 21.42 14.08
C PRO A 45 0.32 20.45 13.19
N TRP A 46 1.63 20.68 13.11
CA TRP A 46 2.56 19.99 12.20
C TRP A 46 2.54 18.46 12.37
N ASP A 47 2.41 18.00 13.60
CA ASP A 47 2.36 16.61 14.03
C ASP A 47 1.13 15.90 13.47
N ALA A 48 -0.05 16.53 13.51
CA ALA A 48 -1.25 15.97 12.87
C ALA A 48 -1.12 15.91 11.34
N ASN A 49 -0.58 16.96 10.70
CA ASN A 49 -0.36 16.97 9.27
C ASN A 49 0.64 15.88 8.82
N THR A 50 1.74 15.73 9.57
CA THR A 50 2.77 14.72 9.31
C THR A 50 2.22 13.30 9.51
N MET A 51 1.37 13.09 10.53
CA MET A 51 0.66 11.84 10.72
C MET A 51 -0.21 11.49 9.50
N ILE A 52 -1.03 12.43 9.02
CA ILE A 52 -1.91 12.25 7.86
C ILE A 52 -1.09 11.90 6.61
N LEU A 53 -0.02 12.65 6.36
CA LEU A 53 0.88 12.42 5.23
C LEU A 53 1.52 11.03 5.31
N ALA A 54 2.06 10.66 6.47
CA ALA A 54 2.72 9.38 6.68
C ALA A 54 1.75 8.20 6.54
N ALA A 55 0.50 8.35 7.02
CA ALA A 55 -0.56 7.37 6.83
C ALA A 55 -0.95 7.23 5.35
N GLY A 56 -1.04 8.35 4.61
CA GLY A 56 -1.25 8.34 3.16
C GLY A 56 -0.14 7.58 2.41
N VAL A 57 1.12 7.89 2.70
CA VAL A 57 2.29 7.20 2.13
C VAL A 57 2.27 5.70 2.44
N PHE A 58 1.92 5.32 3.67
CA PHE A 58 1.77 3.93 4.06
C PHE A 58 0.73 3.21 3.20
N LEU A 59 -0.48 3.76 3.10
CA LEU A 59 -1.59 3.16 2.35
C LEU A 59 -1.27 3.06 0.85
N CYS A 60 -0.66 4.09 0.27
CA CYS A 60 -0.18 4.04 -1.11
C CYS A 60 0.90 2.98 -1.32
N THR A 61 1.80 2.80 -0.35
CA THR A 61 2.86 1.78 -0.44
C THR A 61 2.29 0.36 -0.35
N VAL A 62 1.32 0.12 0.54
CA VAL A 62 0.64 -1.17 0.62
C VAL A 62 -0.21 -1.43 -0.63
N SER A 63 -0.89 -0.40 -1.15
CA SER A 63 -1.60 -0.45 -2.43
C SER A 63 -0.69 -0.87 -3.59
N TYR A 64 0.52 -0.31 -3.66
CA TYR A 64 1.52 -0.68 -4.64
C TYR A 64 1.96 -2.15 -4.48
N ILE A 65 2.23 -2.60 -3.25
CA ILE A 65 2.64 -3.98 -2.96
C ILE A 65 1.55 -4.96 -3.42
N SER A 66 0.30 -4.73 -3.01
CA SER A 66 -0.83 -5.61 -3.36
C SER A 66 -1.10 -5.61 -4.86
N GLY A 67 -1.01 -4.46 -5.52
CA GLY A 67 -1.14 -4.32 -6.97
C GLY A 67 -0.06 -5.09 -7.71
N ARG A 68 1.21 -5.00 -7.27
CA ARG A 68 2.32 -5.77 -7.85
C ARG A 68 2.14 -7.28 -7.67
N ILE A 69 1.61 -7.74 -6.54
CA ILE A 69 1.29 -9.15 -6.30
C ILE A 69 0.19 -9.63 -7.27
N ALA A 70 -0.85 -8.82 -7.47
CA ALA A 70 -1.93 -9.12 -8.40
C ALA A 70 -1.41 -9.18 -9.85
N VAL A 71 -0.63 -8.19 -10.29
CA VAL A 71 -0.04 -8.15 -11.64
C VAL A 71 0.91 -9.33 -11.86
N ALA A 72 1.74 -9.67 -10.86
CA ALA A 72 2.59 -10.87 -10.91
C ALA A 72 1.77 -12.15 -11.05
N ALA A 73 0.60 -12.24 -10.38
CA ALA A 73 -0.31 -13.37 -10.52
C ALA A 73 -1.01 -13.43 -11.88
N VAL A 74 -1.42 -12.30 -12.45
CA VAL A 74 -2.00 -12.23 -13.79
C VAL A 74 -0.97 -12.65 -14.85
N THR A 75 0.28 -12.21 -14.70
CA THR A 75 1.34 -12.40 -15.71
C THR A 75 2.17 -13.67 -15.55
N GLU A 76 1.87 -14.52 -14.55
CA GLU A 76 2.65 -15.72 -14.21
C GLU A 76 2.82 -16.72 -15.38
N GLU A 77 1.88 -16.75 -16.34
CA GLU A 77 1.89 -17.64 -17.52
C GLU A 77 2.43 -16.97 -18.80
N ARG A 78 2.82 -15.69 -18.73
CA ARG A 78 3.36 -14.96 -19.90
C ARG A 78 4.86 -15.21 -20.07
N ARG A 79 5.34 -14.98 -21.30
CA ARG A 79 6.77 -15.11 -21.67
C ARG A 79 7.70 -14.24 -20.82
N GLN A 80 7.20 -13.15 -20.24
CA GLN A 80 7.91 -12.25 -19.33
C GLN A 80 7.01 -11.90 -18.13
N PRO A 81 7.04 -12.71 -17.05
CA PRO A 81 6.22 -12.47 -15.87
C PRO A 81 6.75 -11.28 -15.06
N VAL A 82 5.84 -10.48 -14.50
CA VAL A 82 6.22 -9.38 -13.60
C VAL A 82 6.69 -9.94 -12.27
N THR A 83 7.88 -9.52 -11.84
CA THR A 83 8.43 -9.95 -10.55
C THR A 83 7.61 -9.37 -9.39
N PRO A 84 7.31 -10.17 -8.35
CA PRO A 84 6.71 -9.66 -7.12
C PRO A 84 7.58 -8.57 -6.47
N PRO A 85 6.99 -7.75 -5.57
CA PRO A 85 7.71 -6.65 -4.94
C PRO A 85 8.92 -7.15 -4.15
N THR A 86 10.02 -6.40 -4.20
CA THR A 86 11.25 -6.66 -3.44
C THR A 86 11.07 -6.26 -1.96
N ARG A 87 12.11 -6.34 -1.13
CA ARG A 87 12.02 -5.92 0.29
C ARG A 87 11.82 -4.42 0.50
N ARG A 88 12.27 -3.57 -0.43
CA ARG A 88 12.29 -2.11 -0.23
C ARG A 88 10.89 -1.50 0.04
N PRO A 89 9.84 -1.82 -0.73
CA PRO A 89 8.48 -1.31 -0.44
C PRO A 89 7.97 -1.69 0.95
N TYR A 90 8.29 -2.89 1.46
CA TYR A 90 7.89 -3.30 2.80
C TYR A 90 8.56 -2.47 3.89
N VAL A 91 9.84 -2.12 3.70
CA VAL A 91 10.57 -1.22 4.61
C VAL A 91 9.95 0.17 4.59
N VAL A 92 9.64 0.71 3.39
CA VAL A 92 8.99 2.02 3.27
C VAL A 92 7.64 2.03 4.00
N ALA A 93 6.81 1.01 3.79
CA ALA A 93 5.53 0.88 4.48
C ALA A 93 5.70 0.83 6.01
N GLY A 94 6.66 0.04 6.50
CA GLY A 94 6.96 -0.05 7.93
C GLY A 94 7.41 1.29 8.53
N VAL A 95 8.34 1.97 7.87
CA VAL A 95 8.86 3.28 8.33
C VAL A 95 7.77 4.34 8.32
N SER A 96 6.98 4.44 7.24
CA SER A 96 5.88 5.41 7.16
C SER A 96 4.82 5.17 8.23
N LEU A 97 4.52 3.90 8.54
CA LEU A 97 3.58 3.57 9.62
C LEU A 97 4.14 3.95 10.99
N ALA A 98 5.43 3.68 11.24
CA ALA A 98 6.07 4.05 12.50
C ALA A 98 6.07 5.57 12.71
N VAL A 99 6.35 6.36 11.66
CA VAL A 99 6.26 7.83 11.70
C VAL A 99 4.83 8.28 11.98
N ALA A 100 3.83 7.70 11.30
CA ALA A 100 2.43 8.04 11.53
C ALA A 100 2.02 7.79 12.99
N ILE A 101 2.38 6.63 13.56
CA ILE A 101 2.08 6.30 14.95
C ILE A 101 2.80 7.25 15.92
N LEU A 102 4.07 7.56 15.68
CA LEU A 102 4.84 8.47 16.53
C LEU A 102 4.20 9.87 16.54
N CYS A 103 3.86 10.41 15.37
CA CYS A 103 3.19 11.70 15.26
C CYS A 103 1.81 11.70 15.91
N LEU A 104 1.05 10.60 15.80
CA LEU A 104 -0.23 10.45 16.50
C LEU A 104 -0.04 10.48 18.01
N VAL A 105 0.95 9.76 18.55
CA VAL A 105 1.24 9.75 19.99
C VAL A 105 1.65 11.15 20.47
N ILE A 106 2.44 11.88 19.69
CA ILE A 106 2.82 13.26 20.03
C ILE A 106 1.59 14.17 20.03
N ALA A 107 0.74 14.08 19.01
CA ALA A 107 -0.46 14.90 18.88
C ALA A 107 -1.52 14.64 19.97
N LEU A 108 -1.49 13.47 20.60
CA LEU A 108 -2.40 13.08 21.68
C LEU A 108 -1.90 13.44 23.09
N ASN A 109 -0.64 13.88 23.23
CA ASN A 109 -0.03 14.29 24.50
C ASN A 109 0.01 15.82 24.62
#